data_AF-A0A821SQ92-F1
#
_entry.id   AF-A0A821SQ92-F1
#
_cell.length_a   1.000
_cell.length_b   1.000
_cell.length_c   1.000
_cell.angle_alpha   90.00
_cell.angle_beta   90.00
_cell.angle_gamma   90.00
#
_symmetry.space_group_name_H-M   'P 1'
#
loop_
_entity.id
_entity.type
_entity.pdbx_description
1 polymer ?
#
loop_
_entity_poly.entity_id
_entity_poly.type
_entity_poly.pdbx_seq_one_letter_code
_entity_poly.pdbx_strand_id
1 'polypeptide(L)'
;SFIPVEIYKHYLLTNLQKRTSQCQRCFLYYKYTNDISHCEVNEQVYKDILTEIKRKHAVIILIVDLLDIPNSISGSWTHLADQITDNHNSSANIIFILGNKVDLLPKDRLFFRIKN
;
A
#
# COMPACT_ATOMS: atom_id res chain seq x y z
N SER A 1 -0.65 18.74 5.43
CA SER A 1 -0.01 17.96 6.51
C SER A 1 -0.81 18.06 7.79
N PHE A 2 -1.07 16.93 8.45
CA PHE A 2 -1.79 16.86 9.72
C PHE A 2 -0.81 17.01 10.89
N ILE A 3 -1.12 17.91 11.83
CA ILE A 3 -0.41 18.12 13.10
C ILE A 3 -1.40 17.71 14.21
N PRO A 4 -1.00 16.84 15.15
CA PRO A 4 -1.85 16.46 16.28
C PRO A 4 -2.40 17.69 17.02
N VAL A 5 -3.67 17.61 17.45
CA VAL A 5 -4.40 18.77 17.99
C VAL A 5 -3.77 19.29 19.28
N GLU A 6 -3.15 18.42 20.07
CA GLU A 6 -2.44 18.72 21.30
C GLU A 6 -1.22 19.60 21.03
N ILE A 7 -0.47 19.23 19.99
CA ILE A 7 0.73 19.95 19.53
C ILE A 7 0.31 21.29 18.92
N TYR A 8 -0.75 21.29 18.09
CA TYR A 8 -1.27 22.51 17.47
C TYR A 8 -1.75 23.54 18.51
N LYS A 9 -2.45 23.09 19.56
CA LYS A 9 -2.89 23.95 20.67
C LYS A 9 -1.71 24.53 21.44
N HIS A 10 -0.69 23.72 21.74
CA HIS A 10 0.52 24.19 22.43
C HIS A 10 1.24 25.29 21.63
N TYR A 11 1.30 25.18 20.29
CA TYR A 11 1.89 26.20 19.44
C TYR A 11 1.08 27.50 19.37
N LEU A 12 -0.25 27.41 19.34
CA LEU A 12 -1.11 28.60 19.40
C LEU A 12 -0.90 29.39 20.69
N LEU A 13 -0.59 28.71 21.80
CA LEU A 13 -0.41 29.33 23.12
C LEU A 13 0.99 29.91 23.32
N THR A 14 2.01 29.37 22.67
CA THR A 14 3.42 29.73 22.93
C THR A 14 4.03 30.70 21.91
N ASN A 15 3.29 31.13 20.87
CA ASN A 15 3.79 31.98 19.78
C ASN A 15 5.07 31.46 19.08
N LEU A 16 5.41 30.19 19.29
CA LEU A 16 6.52 29.53 18.63
C LEU A 16 6.17 29.36 17.14
N GLN A 17 7.04 29.83 16.26
CA GLN A 17 6.82 29.76 14.82
C GLN A 17 6.55 28.32 14.38
N LYS A 18 5.42 28.09 13.67
CA LYS A 18 5.03 26.82 13.03
C LYS A 18 6.11 26.19 12.12
N ARG A 19 7.19 26.90 11.83
CA ARG A 19 8.22 26.52 10.84
C ARG A 19 9.15 25.40 11.34
N THR A 20 9.22 25.14 12.64
CA THR A 20 10.08 24.09 13.22
C THR A 20 9.34 22.79 13.58
N SER A 21 8.01 22.77 13.50
CA SER A 21 7.23 21.62 13.94
C SER A 21 7.10 20.55 12.86
N GLN A 22 7.64 19.37 13.15
CA GLN A 22 7.55 18.21 12.29
C GLN A 22 6.14 17.59 12.38
N CYS A 23 5.47 17.38 11.24
CA CYS A 23 4.13 16.76 11.21
C CYS A 23 4.17 15.31 11.72
N GLN A 24 3.06 14.72 12.17
CA GLN A 24 3.08 13.33 12.67
C GLN A 24 3.63 12.34 11.64
N ARG A 25 3.19 12.46 10.37
CA ARG A 25 3.71 11.67 9.24
C ARG A 25 5.22 11.89 9.06
N CYS A 26 5.67 13.14 9.20
CA CYS A 26 7.05 13.54 9.04
C CYS A 26 7.90 12.97 10.18
N PHE A 27 7.42 13.01 11.42
CA PHE A 27 8.09 12.47 12.59
C PHE A 27 8.27 10.97 12.48
N LEU A 28 7.19 10.26 12.12
CA LEU A 28 7.24 8.82 11.87
C LEU A 28 8.19 8.48 10.72
N TYR A 29 8.15 9.25 9.63
CA TYR A 29 9.07 9.06 8.51
C TYR A 29 10.53 9.26 8.94
N TYR A 30 10.91 10.37 9.58
CA TYR A 30 12.31 10.53 10.01
C TYR A 30 12.73 9.51 11.06
N LYS A 31 11.82 9.10 11.94
CA LYS A 31 12.12 8.15 13.02
C LYS A 31 12.32 6.73 12.50
N TYR A 32 11.53 6.28 11.53
CA TYR A 32 11.51 4.88 11.10
C TYR A 32 12.05 4.67 9.69
N THR A 33 12.06 5.69 8.84
CA THR A 33 12.53 5.51 7.45
C THR A 33 14.04 5.34 7.38
N ASN A 34 14.85 5.86 8.32
CA ASN A 34 16.29 5.53 8.36
C ASN A 34 16.54 4.01 8.51
N ASP A 35 15.67 3.30 9.22
CA ASP A 35 15.78 1.84 9.40
C ASP A 35 15.20 1.06 8.20
N ILE A 36 14.25 1.65 7.45
CA ILE A 36 13.53 1.02 6.32
C ILE A 36 14.18 1.37 4.97
N SER A 37 14.91 2.49 4.86
CA SER A 37 15.49 2.99 3.60
C SER A 37 16.70 2.21 3.11
N HIS A 38 17.28 1.34 3.93
CA HIS A 38 18.38 0.47 3.52
C HIS A 38 17.93 -0.81 2.78
N CYS A 39 16.61 -0.97 2.59
CA CYS A 39 16.05 -2.03 1.76
C CYS A 39 16.17 -1.65 0.28
N GLU A 40 17.39 -1.51 -0.26
CA GLU A 40 17.60 -1.57 -1.70
C GLU A 40 17.36 -3.01 -2.15
N VAL A 41 16.09 -3.32 -2.46
CA VAL A 41 15.75 -4.60 -3.08
C VAL A 41 16.25 -4.53 -4.51
N ASN A 42 17.44 -5.08 -4.75
CA ASN A 42 17.94 -5.35 -6.09
C ASN A 42 16.87 -6.17 -6.84
N GLU A 43 16.64 -5.85 -8.12
CA GLU A 43 15.68 -6.55 -8.98
C GLU A 43 15.86 -8.07 -8.95
N GLN A 44 17.10 -8.55 -8.79
CA GLN A 44 17.39 -9.96 -8.65
C GLN A 44 16.82 -10.56 -7.36
N VAL A 45 16.96 -9.87 -6.24
CA VAL A 45 16.41 -10.32 -4.94
C VAL A 45 14.88 -10.43 -5.01
N TYR A 46 14.24 -9.48 -5.70
CA TYR A 46 12.79 -9.54 -5.95
C TYR A 46 12.40 -10.79 -6.76
N LYS A 47 13.14 -11.11 -7.83
CA LYS A 47 12.91 -12.33 -8.64
C LYS A 47 13.12 -13.61 -7.85
N ASP A 48 14.12 -13.65 -6.98
CA ASP A 48 14.43 -14.82 -6.15
C ASP A 48 13.29 -15.11 -5.15
N ILE A 49 12.79 -14.06 -4.47
CA ILE A 49 11.63 -14.17 -3.57
C ILE A 49 10.41 -14.71 -4.31
N LEU A 50 10.13 -14.19 -5.51
CA LEU A 50 8.99 -14.65 -6.31
C LEU A 50 9.15 -16.10 -6.77
N THR A 51 10.37 -16.52 -7.10
CA THR A 51 10.67 -17.90 -7.49
C THR A 51 10.40 -18.87 -6.34
N GLU A 52 10.77 -18.49 -5.11
CA GLU A 52 10.47 -19.27 -3.91
C GLU A 52 8.97 -19.36 -3.62
N ILE A 53 8.22 -18.27 -3.83
CA ILE A 53 6.76 -18.25 -3.68
C ILE A 53 6.11 -19.21 -4.69
N LYS A 54 6.57 -19.22 -5.95
CA LYS A 54 6.05 -20.14 -7.00
C LYS A 54 6.27 -21.62 -6.68
N ARG A 55 7.35 -21.96 -5.98
CA ARG A 55 7.68 -23.35 -5.60
C ARG A 55 6.82 -23.90 -4.45
N LYS A 56 6.14 -23.04 -3.71
CA LYS A 56 5.36 -23.41 -2.53
C LYS A 56 3.87 -23.29 -2.84
N HIS A 57 3.07 -24.18 -2.28
CA HIS A 57 1.62 -24.00 -2.24
C HIS A 57 1.28 -23.03 -1.11
N ALA A 58 0.91 -21.81 -1.47
CA ALA A 58 0.69 -20.71 -0.55
C ALA A 58 -0.52 -19.87 -0.98
N VAL A 59 -1.11 -19.19 0.01
CA VAL A 59 -2.08 -18.14 -0.21
C VAL A 59 -1.33 -16.82 -0.31
N ILE A 60 -1.54 -16.09 -1.40
CA ILE A 60 -0.92 -14.80 -1.67
C ILE A 60 -1.94 -13.70 -1.44
N ILE A 61 -1.57 -12.70 -0.65
CA ILE A 61 -2.40 -11.53 -0.38
C ILE A 61 -1.75 -10.33 -1.04
N LEU A 62 -2.40 -9.81 -2.08
CA LEU A 62 -1.99 -8.60 -2.78
C LEU A 62 -2.82 -7.42 -2.28
N ILE A 63 -2.18 -6.49 -1.59
CA ILE A 63 -2.84 -5.26 -1.12
C ILE A 63 -2.65 -4.18 -2.20
N VAL A 64 -3.74 -3.59 -2.67
CA VAL A 64 -3.75 -2.57 -3.73
C VAL A 64 -4.33 -1.25 -3.24
N ASP A 65 -3.81 -0.12 -3.70
CA ASP A 65 -4.41 1.19 -3.39
C ASP A 65 -5.63 1.45 -4.27
N LEU A 66 -6.81 1.58 -3.67
CA LEU A 66 -8.06 1.82 -4.42
C LEU A 66 -8.09 3.17 -5.15
N LEU A 67 -7.26 4.14 -4.73
CA LEU A 67 -7.14 5.44 -5.40
C LEU A 67 -6.09 5.45 -6.51
N ASP A 68 -5.26 4.42 -6.60
CA ASP A 68 -4.18 4.31 -7.59
C ASP A 68 -3.95 2.85 -8.02
N ILE A 69 -5.03 2.23 -8.51
CA ILE A 69 -5.03 0.84 -8.97
C ILE A 69 -4.02 0.60 -10.10
N PRO A 70 -3.90 1.48 -11.13
CA PRO A 70 -2.97 1.23 -12.24
C PRO A 70 -1.50 1.10 -11.81
N ASN A 71 -1.08 1.89 -10.81
CA ASN A 71 0.29 1.79 -10.28
C ASN A 71 0.43 0.67 -9.23
N SER A 72 -0.66 0.30 -8.55
CA SER A 72 -0.68 -0.83 -7.60
C SER A 72 -0.65 -2.20 -8.27
N ILE A 73 -1.13 -2.28 -9.53
CA ILE A 73 -1.18 -3.49 -10.34
C ILE A 73 -0.51 -3.18 -11.68
N SER A 74 0.82 -3.06 -11.68
CA SER A 74 1.58 -2.77 -12.90
C SER A 74 1.67 -4.00 -13.82
N GLY A 75 1.95 -3.79 -15.11
CA GLY A 75 2.04 -4.87 -16.10
C GLY A 75 3.11 -5.95 -15.81
N SER A 76 4.09 -5.66 -14.94
CA SER A 76 5.03 -6.67 -14.46
C SER A 76 4.38 -7.65 -13.49
N TRP A 77 3.37 -7.22 -12.71
CA TRP A 77 2.66 -8.08 -11.77
C TRP A 77 1.72 -9.06 -12.48
N THR A 78 1.04 -8.65 -13.55
CA THR A 78 0.09 -9.51 -14.28
C THR A 78 0.78 -10.74 -14.87
N HIS A 79 1.91 -10.55 -15.54
CA HIS A 79 2.70 -11.66 -16.08
C HIS A 79 3.20 -12.62 -14.98
N LEU A 80 3.52 -12.09 -13.80
CA LEU A 80 3.94 -12.89 -12.66
C LEU A 80 2.77 -13.65 -12.01
N ALA A 81 1.59 -13.03 -11.92
CA ALA A 81 0.39 -13.66 -11.41
C ALA A 81 -0.02 -14.85 -12.27
N ASP A 82 0.07 -14.73 -13.60
CA ASP A 82 -0.17 -15.85 -14.52
C ASP A 82 0.79 -17.00 -14.23
N GLN A 83 2.10 -16.73 -14.08
CA GLN A 83 3.08 -17.77 -13.76
C GLN A 83 2.90 -18.41 -12.37
N ILE A 84 2.30 -17.68 -11.42
CA ILE A 84 2.02 -18.16 -10.06
C ILE A 84 0.75 -19.02 -10.03
N THR A 85 -0.22 -18.70 -10.87
CA THR A 85 -1.54 -19.34 -10.92
C THR A 85 -1.62 -20.48 -11.95
N ASP A 86 -0.79 -20.48 -13.00
CA ASP A 86 -0.76 -21.48 -14.07
C ASP A 86 0.27 -22.61 -13.84
N ASN A 87 0.39 -23.06 -12.59
CA ASN A 87 1.28 -24.18 -12.29
C ASN A 87 0.56 -25.49 -12.70
N HIS A 88 0.89 -26.02 -13.88
CA HIS A 88 0.31 -27.23 -14.48
C HIS A 88 0.28 -28.48 -13.57
N ASN A 89 0.99 -28.45 -12.44
CA ASN A 89 0.95 -29.46 -11.40
C ASN A 89 -0.07 -29.10 -10.30
N SER A 90 -1.35 -29.47 -10.47
CA SER A 90 -2.45 -29.70 -9.48
C SER A 90 -2.57 -28.86 -8.17
N SER A 91 -1.80 -27.79 -7.97
CA SER A 91 -1.72 -27.01 -6.74
C SER A 91 -1.25 -25.59 -7.10
N ALA A 92 -2.07 -24.92 -7.88
CA ALA A 92 -1.91 -23.50 -8.20
C ALA A 92 -2.05 -22.64 -6.93
N ASN A 93 -1.25 -21.58 -6.84
CA ASN A 93 -1.36 -20.63 -5.73
C ASN A 93 -2.60 -19.75 -5.88
N ILE A 94 -3.31 -19.52 -4.77
CA ILE A 94 -4.48 -18.66 -4.74
C ILE A 94 -4.04 -17.24 -4.41
N ILE A 95 -4.49 -16.27 -5.21
CA ILE A 95 -4.22 -14.84 -4.99
C ILE A 95 -5.51 -14.13 -4.54
N PHE A 96 -5.48 -13.53 -3.36
CA PHE A 96 -6.50 -12.60 -2.89
C PHE A 96 -6.04 -11.17 -3.10
N ILE A 97 -6.86 -10.37 -3.79
CA ILE A 97 -6.61 -8.93 -3.98
C ILE A 97 -7.43 -8.15 -2.95
N LEU A 98 -6.76 -7.40 -2.09
CA LEU A 98 -7.37 -6.59 -1.04
C LEU A 98 -7.20 -5.10 -1.34
N GLY A 99 -8.32 -4.41 -1.56
CA GLY A 99 -8.35 -2.97 -1.75
C GLY A 99 -8.13 -2.21 -0.44
N ASN A 100 -7.05 -1.45 -0.38
CA ASN A 100 -6.75 -0.53 0.71
C ASN A 100 -7.41 0.84 0.47
N LYS A 101 -7.65 1.59 1.56
CA LYS A 101 -8.22 2.95 1.56
C LYS A 101 -9.69 3.05 1.10
N VAL A 102 -10.47 2.03 1.41
CA VAL A 102 -11.93 1.99 1.12
C VAL A 102 -12.68 3.16 1.76
N ASP A 103 -12.19 3.67 2.88
CA ASP A 103 -12.74 4.83 3.59
C ASP A 103 -12.68 6.13 2.78
N LEU A 104 -11.77 6.22 1.81
CA LEU A 104 -11.61 7.37 0.93
C LEU A 104 -12.52 7.30 -0.30
N LEU A 105 -13.15 6.15 -0.57
CA LEU A 105 -14.10 6.04 -1.66
C LEU A 105 -15.38 6.81 -1.32
N PRO A 106 -16.00 7.48 -2.32
CA PRO A 106 -17.30 8.11 -2.11
C PRO A 106 -18.30 7.03 -1.68
N LYS A 107 -19.05 7.30 -0.62
CA LYS A 107 -20.17 6.42 -0.22
C LYS A 107 -21.12 6.28 -1.41
N ASP A 108 -21.56 5.07 -1.68
CA ASP A 108 -22.60 4.81 -2.66
C ASP A 108 -23.79 5.74 -2.39
N ARG A 109 -24.01 6.71 -3.27
CA ARG A 109 -25.32 7.35 -3.35
C ARG A 109 -26.20 6.37 -4.09
N LEU A 110 -27.26 5.89 -3.43
CA LEU A 110 -28.38 5.11 -4.00
C LEU A 110 -29.15 5.86 -5.13
N PHE A 111 -28.55 6.85 -5.78
CA PHE A 111 -29.22 7.83 -6.65
C PHE A 111 -28.93 7.68 -8.14
N PHE A 112 -28.42 6.54 -8.59
CA PHE A 112 -28.54 6.10 -9.98
C PHE A 112 -29.49 4.91 -10.09
N ARG A 113 -30.73 5.12 -9.64
CA ARG A 113 -31.86 4.30 -10.08
C ARG A 113 -32.14 4.71 -11.52
N ILE A 114 -31.64 3.94 -12.49
CA ILE A 114 -32.10 4.05 -13.87
C ILE A 114 -33.62 3.86 -13.82
N LYS A 115 -34.38 4.93 -14.07
CA LYS A 115 -35.80 4.82 -14.35
C LYS A 115 -35.90 4.27 -15.77
N ASN A 116 -36.52 3.09 -15.89
CA ASN A 116 -37.02 2.56 -17.14
C ASN A 116 -37.88 3.59 -17.88
#